data_AF-A0A9X2JHD3-F1
#
_entry.id   AF-A0A9X2JHD3-F1
#
_cell.length_a   1.000
_cell.length_b   1.000
_cell.length_c   1.000
_cell.angle_alpha   90.00
_cell.angle_beta   90.00
_cell.angle_gamma   90.00
#
_symmetry.space_group_name_H-M   'P 1'
#
loop_
_entity.id
_entity.type
_entity.pdbx_description
1 polymer ?
#
loop_
_entity_poly.entity_id
_entity_poly.type
_entity_poly.pdbx_seq_one_letter_code
_entity_poly.pdbx_strand_id
1 'polypeptide(L)'
;MGIQVRCPHGHVFKVKDKYAGKRGLCPHCTEQVIVEVPSADNSDAMVKAYRKAVTDEHRASHAVDSGSSSIFDDIPHDEDPSTSASLLGSSVIRHHVRCEFCNQSVPMWYAKCPACGHFMDQG
;
A
#
# COMPACT_ATOMS: atom_id res chain seq x y z
N MET A 1 -21.32 -7.93 5.37
CA MET A 1 -21.00 -9.23 6.01
C MET A 1 -21.26 -9.00 7.51
N GLY A 2 -20.89 -9.88 8.44
CA GLY A 2 -21.16 -9.62 9.86
C GLY A 2 -20.16 -10.24 10.81
N ILE A 3 -19.81 -9.48 11.85
CA ILE A 3 -18.81 -9.77 12.87
C ILE A 3 -19.49 -10.44 14.05
N GLN A 4 -18.91 -11.52 14.56
CA GLN A 4 -19.38 -12.19 15.77
C GLN A 4 -18.65 -11.62 16.98
N VAL A 5 -19.40 -11.08 17.94
CA VAL A 5 -18.87 -10.40 19.12
C VAL A 5 -19.23 -11.20 20.36
N ARG A 6 -18.26 -11.33 21.27
CA ARG A 6 -18.46 -11.96 22.58
C ARG A 6 -18.43 -10.90 23.67
N CYS A 7 -19.48 -10.87 24.48
CA CYS A 7 -19.55 -10.04 25.67
C CYS A 7 -18.75 -10.71 26.82
N PRO A 8 -18.15 -9.94 27.74
CA PRO A 8 -17.51 -10.46 28.96
C PRO A 8 -18.41 -11.38 29.81
N HIS A 9 -19.73 -11.18 29.80
CA HIS A 9 -20.70 -12.07 30.47
C HIS A 9 -21.00 -13.38 29.70
N GLY A 10 -20.35 -13.61 28.55
CA GLY A 10 -20.50 -14.84 27.77
C GLY A 10 -21.57 -14.83 26.67
N HIS A 11 -22.25 -13.71 26.44
CA HIS A 11 -23.23 -13.58 25.35
C HIS A 11 -22.55 -13.45 24.00
N VAL A 12 -23.04 -14.18 22.99
CA VAL A 12 -22.55 -14.11 21.61
C VAL A 12 -23.62 -13.52 20.70
N PHE A 13 -23.28 -12.46 19.99
CA PHE A 13 -24.20 -11.80 19.05
C PHE A 13 -23.47 -11.35 17.79
N LYS A 14 -24.24 -11.08 16.73
CA LYS A 14 -23.69 -10.72 15.42
C LYS A 14 -24.03 -9.28 15.07
N VAL A 15 -23.02 -8.50 14.71
CA VAL A 15 -23.15 -7.09 14.33
C VAL A 15 -22.71 -6.88 12.88
N LYS A 16 -23.18 -5.78 12.27
CA LYS A 16 -22.75 -5.39 10.91
C LYS A 16 -21.30 -4.89 10.94
N ASP A 17 -20.57 -5.11 9.86
CA ASP A 17 -19.16 -4.68 9.72
C ASP A 17 -18.95 -3.17 9.92
N LYS A 18 -19.99 -2.34 9.69
CA LYS A 18 -19.95 -0.88 9.95
C LYS A 18 -19.71 -0.51 11.42
N TYR A 19 -19.84 -1.48 12.33
CA TYR A 19 -19.59 -1.33 13.74
C TYR A 19 -18.23 -1.89 14.18
N ALA A 20 -17.41 -2.40 13.25
CA ALA A 20 -16.06 -2.84 13.54
C ALA A 20 -15.24 -1.73 14.22
N GLY A 21 -14.54 -2.08 15.29
CA GLY A 21 -13.71 -1.16 16.08
C GLY A 21 -14.50 -0.20 16.98
N LYS A 22 -15.84 -0.22 16.96
CA LYS A 22 -16.67 0.67 17.80
C LYS A 22 -17.05 0.00 19.11
N ARG A 23 -17.35 0.84 20.11
CA ARG A 23 -17.96 0.41 21.37
C ARG A 23 -19.48 0.35 21.19
N GLY A 24 -20.08 -0.74 21.64
CA GLY A 24 -21.53 -0.94 21.66
C GLY A 24 -21.98 -1.50 23.00
N LEU A 25 -23.29 -1.57 23.21
CA LEU A 25 -23.87 -2.21 24.39
C LEU A 25 -24.32 -3.63 24.03
N CYS A 26 -24.10 -4.58 24.94
CA CYS A 26 -24.66 -5.91 24.79
C CYS A 26 -26.19 -5.87 24.94
N PRO A 27 -26.96 -6.49 24.03
CA PRO A 27 -28.42 -6.52 24.13
C PRO A 27 -28.96 -7.36 25.30
N HIS A 28 -28.12 -8.20 25.93
CA HIS A 28 -28.54 -9.10 27.02
C HIS A 28 -28.25 -8.56 28.43
N CYS A 29 -27.11 -7.90 28.62
CA CYS A 29 -26.64 -7.44 29.93
C CYS A 29 -26.37 -5.95 29.99
N THR A 30 -26.58 -5.22 28.87
CA THR A 30 -26.38 -3.77 28.75
C THR A 30 -24.98 -3.25 29.09
N GLU A 31 -24.00 -4.14 29.23
CA GLU A 31 -22.61 -3.76 29.47
C GLU A 31 -21.91 -3.34 28.16
N GLN A 32 -20.87 -2.50 28.27
CA GLN A 32 -20.09 -2.05 27.11
C GLN A 32 -19.22 -3.18 26.57
N VAL A 33 -19.30 -3.40 25.26
CA VAL A 33 -18.51 -4.39 24.52
C VAL A 33 -17.84 -3.69 23.34
N ILE A 34 -16.59 -4.07 23.06
CA ILE A 34 -15.86 -3.59 21.88
C ILE A 34 -16.09 -4.58 20.74
N VAL A 35 -16.48 -4.08 19.58
CA VAL A 35 -16.57 -4.89 18.38
C VAL A 35 -15.17 -5.03 17.80
N GLU A 36 -14.58 -6.21 17.91
CA GLU A 36 -13.28 -6.48 17.32
C GLU A 36 -13.35 -6.40 15.80
N VAL A 37 -12.35 -5.77 15.20
CA VAL A 37 -12.21 -5.77 13.74
C VAL A 37 -11.64 -7.15 13.37
N PRO A 38 -12.29 -7.95 12.52
CA PRO A 38 -11.67 -9.14 11.99
C PRO A 38 -10.47 -8.70 11.13
N SER A 39 -9.29 -8.78 11.73
CA SER A 39 -8.01 -8.66 11.03
C SER A 39 -8.00 -9.59 9.83
N ALA A 40 -7.69 -9.05 8.65
CA ALA A 40 -7.40 -9.85 7.45
C ALA A 40 -6.04 -10.57 7.55
N ASP A 41 -5.47 -10.60 8.76
CA ASP A 41 -4.05 -10.78 9.05
C ASP A 41 -3.74 -12.22 9.47
N ASN A 42 -4.60 -13.18 9.10
CA ASN A 42 -4.21 -14.59 9.04
C ASN A 42 -3.83 -14.95 7.61
N SER A 43 -3.11 -14.07 6.91
CA SER A 43 -2.42 -14.49 5.70
C SER A 43 -1.17 -15.26 6.13
N ASP A 44 -1.33 -16.54 6.44
CA ASP A 44 -0.22 -17.48 6.62
C ASP A 44 0.81 -17.36 5.49
N ALA A 45 0.36 -16.93 4.30
CA ALA A 45 1.18 -16.56 3.16
C ALA A 45 2.19 -15.43 3.47
N MET A 46 1.80 -14.37 4.18
CA MET A 46 2.69 -13.23 4.50
C MET A 46 3.73 -13.62 5.55
N VAL A 47 3.33 -14.35 6.60
CA VAL A 47 4.27 -14.85 7.62
C VAL A 47 5.25 -15.85 7.02
N LYS A 48 4.79 -16.71 6.10
CA LYS A 48 5.64 -17.66 5.37
C LYS A 48 6.61 -16.94 4.42
N ALA A 49 6.16 -15.91 3.71
CA ALA A 49 7.01 -15.10 2.85
C ALA A 49 8.10 -14.38 3.65
N TYR A 50 7.74 -13.78 4.79
CA TYR A 50 8.70 -13.12 5.68
C TYR A 50 9.75 -14.09 6.21
N ARG A 51 9.34 -15.25 6.76
CA ARG A 51 10.28 -16.27 7.25
C ARG A 51 11.21 -16.77 6.14
N LYS A 52 10.70 -16.96 4.92
CA LYS A 52 11.51 -17.39 3.78
C LYS A 52 12.58 -16.34 3.42
N ALA A 53 12.20 -15.07 3.37
CA ALA A 53 13.14 -13.98 3.08
C ALA A 53 14.28 -13.92 4.11
N VAL A 54 13.95 -13.98 5.41
CA VAL A 54 14.95 -13.97 6.49
C VAL A 54 15.91 -15.16 6.40
N THR A 55 15.41 -16.36 6.09
CA THR A 55 16.29 -17.54 5.93
C THR A 55 17.20 -17.45 4.70
N ASP A 56 16.75 -16.80 3.63
CA ASP A 56 17.53 -16.66 2.39
C ASP A 56 18.67 -15.67 2.57
N GLU A 57 18.44 -14.57 3.29
CA GLU A 57 19.48 -13.60 3.67
C GLU A 57 20.56 -14.22 4.56
N HIS A 58 20.18 -15.03 5.55
CA HIS A 58 21.14 -15.74 6.40
C HIS A 58 21.94 -16.80 5.62
N ARG A 59 21.34 -17.43 4.61
CA ARG A 59 22.07 -18.38 3.76
C ARG A 59 23.03 -17.67 2.82
N ALA A 60 22.62 -16.55 2.23
CA ALA A 60 23.45 -15.74 1.35
C ALA A 60 24.67 -15.15 2.09
N SER A 61 24.52 -14.77 3.35
CA SER A 61 25.63 -14.22 4.15
C SER A 61 26.66 -15.27 4.60
N HIS A 62 26.32 -16.56 4.61
CA HIS A 62 27.26 -17.64 4.91
C HIS A 62 27.86 -18.33 3.67
N ALA A 63 27.41 -17.98 2.45
CA ALA A 63 27.94 -18.53 1.20
C ALA A 63 29.24 -17.85 0.72
N VAL A 64 29.77 -16.87 1.45
CA VAL A 64 30.89 -16.02 1.00
C VAL A 64 32.27 -16.44 1.50
N ASP A 65 32.40 -17.53 2.27
CA ASP A 65 33.71 -17.97 2.80
C ASP A 65 34.14 -19.37 2.36
N SER A 66 33.99 -19.67 1.07
CA SER A 66 34.74 -20.75 0.40
C SER A 66 34.77 -20.52 -1.12
N GLY A 67 35.72 -19.69 -1.56
CA GLY A 67 36.20 -19.70 -2.95
C GLY A 67 35.64 -18.59 -3.84
N SER A 68 36.38 -17.48 -3.88
CA SER A 68 36.67 -16.67 -5.08
C SER A 68 35.92 -17.04 -6.37
N SER A 69 34.97 -16.18 -6.76
CA SER A 69 34.79 -15.77 -8.16
C SER A 69 33.94 -14.51 -8.23
N SER A 70 34.56 -13.43 -8.69
CA SER A 70 33.93 -12.14 -8.94
C SER A 70 32.80 -12.26 -9.96
N ILE A 71 31.59 -11.88 -9.58
CA ILE A 71 30.36 -11.89 -10.42
C ILE A 71 30.32 -10.69 -11.41
N PHE A 72 31.44 -9.99 -11.60
CA PHE A 72 31.47 -8.73 -12.37
C PHE A 72 32.22 -8.79 -13.72
N ASP A 73 32.74 -9.96 -14.14
CA ASP A 73 33.63 -10.03 -15.32
C ASP A 73 33.25 -11.13 -16.34
N ASP A 74 31.95 -11.32 -16.62
CA ASP A 74 31.52 -12.14 -17.76
C ASP A 74 30.33 -11.46 -18.48
N ILE A 75 30.67 -10.50 -19.34
CA ILE A 75 29.76 -9.91 -20.33
C ILE A 75 30.12 -10.53 -21.69
N PRO A 76 29.41 -11.55 -22.17
CA PRO A 76 29.45 -11.89 -23.58
C PRO A 76 28.71 -10.80 -24.37
N HIS A 77 29.43 -10.25 -25.35
CA HIS A 77 28.91 -9.37 -26.39
C HIS A 77 27.91 -10.14 -27.27
N ASP A 78 26.89 -9.40 -27.72
CA ASP A 78 26.01 -9.61 -28.88
C ASP A 78 24.51 -9.82 -28.60
N GLU A 79 23.74 -8.90 -29.21
CA GLU A 79 22.30 -8.83 -29.47
C GLU A 79 21.35 -8.38 -28.32
N ASP A 80 20.94 -7.10 -28.40
CA ASP A 80 20.00 -6.37 -27.52
C ASP A 80 18.68 -7.09 -27.18
N PRO A 81 18.27 -7.04 -25.90
CA PRO A 81 17.10 -6.21 -25.60
C PRO A 81 17.40 -5.22 -24.47
N SER A 82 17.71 -4.00 -24.88
CA SER A 82 17.52 -2.71 -24.18
C SER A 82 17.10 -2.81 -22.71
N THR A 83 18.07 -3.14 -21.85
CA THR A 83 17.96 -2.90 -20.41
C THR A 83 18.36 -1.45 -20.19
N SER A 84 17.40 -0.55 -20.39
CA SER A 84 17.57 0.87 -20.11
C SER A 84 17.49 1.09 -18.60
N ALA A 85 18.65 1.08 -17.95
CA ALA A 85 18.86 1.72 -16.66
C ALA A 85 18.51 3.21 -16.76
N SER A 86 17.27 3.58 -16.37
CA SER A 86 16.79 4.97 -16.34
C SER A 86 15.90 5.21 -15.11
N LEU A 87 16.42 4.97 -13.90
CA LEU A 87 15.70 5.24 -12.63
C LEU A 87 16.04 6.59 -11.98
N LEU A 88 16.74 7.48 -12.68
CA LEU A 88 16.91 8.90 -12.29
C LEU A 88 16.39 9.87 -13.37
N GLY A 89 15.45 9.42 -14.20
CA GLY A 89 15.00 10.17 -15.39
C GLY A 89 13.51 10.12 -15.68
N SER A 90 12.65 9.66 -14.77
CA SER A 90 11.21 9.82 -14.93
C SER A 90 10.85 11.29 -14.69
N SER A 91 11.05 12.13 -15.70
CA SER A 91 10.46 13.45 -15.75
C SER A 91 8.95 13.27 -15.68
N VAL A 92 8.36 13.66 -14.55
CA VAL A 92 6.91 13.76 -14.44
C VAL A 92 6.48 14.74 -15.51
N ILE A 93 5.85 14.24 -16.58
CA ILE A 93 5.27 15.09 -17.61
C ILE A 93 4.16 15.88 -16.90
N ARG A 94 4.47 17.14 -16.56
CA ARG A 94 3.53 18.05 -15.92
C ARG A 94 2.58 18.55 -17.00
N HIS A 95 1.44 17.89 -17.13
CA HIS A 95 0.35 18.41 -17.94
C HIS A 95 -0.17 19.69 -17.27
N HIS A 96 0.01 20.80 -17.97
CA HIS A 96 -0.50 22.12 -17.57
C HIS A 96 -1.73 22.46 -18.41
N VAL A 97 -2.76 22.99 -17.74
CA VAL A 97 -3.97 23.54 -18.36
C VAL A 97 -3.95 25.06 -18.19
N ARG A 98 -4.49 25.80 -19.16
CA ARG A 98 -4.61 27.26 -19.07
C ARG A 98 -5.99 27.61 -18.52
N CYS A 99 -6.03 28.49 -17.53
CA CYS A 99 -7.30 29.01 -17.03
C CYS A 99 -7.94 29.96 -18.05
N GLU A 100 -9.22 29.77 -18.38
CA GLU A 100 -9.95 30.59 -19.35
C GLU A 100 -10.16 32.05 -18.89
N PHE A 101 -10.12 32.31 -17.58
CA PHE A 101 -10.44 33.62 -17.02
C PHE A 101 -9.21 34.53 -16.85
N CYS A 102 -8.05 33.94 -16.53
CA CYS A 102 -6.82 34.70 -16.25
C CYS A 102 -5.63 34.29 -17.11
N ASN A 103 -5.81 33.31 -18.01
CA ASN A 103 -4.77 32.76 -18.89
C ASN A 103 -3.52 32.23 -18.19
N GLN A 104 -3.59 32.01 -16.87
CA GLN A 104 -2.47 31.47 -16.11
C GLN A 104 -2.34 29.96 -16.32
N SER A 105 -1.10 29.51 -16.54
CA SER A 105 -0.75 28.09 -16.64
C SER A 105 -0.79 27.46 -15.26
N VAL A 106 -1.68 26.49 -15.08
CA VAL A 106 -1.84 25.76 -13.83
C VAL A 106 -1.63 24.28 -14.06
N PRO A 107 -1.17 23.51 -13.07
CA PRO A 107 -1.12 22.07 -13.19
C PRO A 107 -2.54 21.50 -13.31
N MET A 108 -2.74 20.52 -14.20
CA MET A 108 -4.06 19.91 -14.45
C MET A 108 -4.72 19.33 -13.17
N TRP A 109 -3.97 18.96 -12.14
CA TRP A 109 -4.54 18.45 -10.89
C TRP A 109 -5.23 19.51 -10.02
N TYR A 110 -5.15 20.80 -10.36
CA TYR A 110 -5.88 21.85 -9.66
C TYR A 110 -7.34 21.93 -10.11
N ALA A 111 -8.26 21.66 -9.19
CA ALA A 111 -9.70 21.87 -9.42
C ALA A 111 -10.07 23.37 -9.58
N LYS A 112 -9.28 24.27 -9.00
CA LYS A 112 -9.47 25.73 -9.07
C LYS A 112 -8.18 26.45 -9.39
N CYS A 113 -8.26 27.55 -10.14
CA CYS A 113 -7.11 28.36 -10.47
C CYS A 113 -6.59 29.06 -9.21
N PRO A 114 -5.30 28.94 -8.87
CA PRO A 114 -4.73 29.61 -7.70
C PRO A 114 -4.68 31.13 -7.84
N ALA A 115 -4.80 31.67 -9.06
CA ALA A 115 -4.74 33.10 -9.31
C ALA A 115 -6.10 33.78 -9.23
N CYS A 116 -7.13 33.22 -9.88
CA CYS A 116 -8.46 33.81 -9.94
C CYS A 116 -9.54 33.06 -9.14
N GLY A 117 -9.23 31.87 -8.60
CA GLY A 117 -10.16 31.07 -7.80
C GLY A 117 -11.24 30.33 -8.59
N HIS A 118 -11.31 30.51 -9.91
CA HIS A 118 -12.33 29.89 -10.76
C HIS A 118 -12.07 28.38 -10.93
N PHE A 119 -13.14 27.58 -10.99
CA PHE A 119 -13.06 26.15 -11.29
C PHE A 119 -12.69 25.92 -12.75
N MET A 120 -11.85 24.92 -13.00
CA MET A 120 -11.48 24.49 -14.35
C MET A 120 -12.15 23.14 -14.62
N ASP A 121 -13.19 23.13 -15.46
CA ASP A 121 -13.88 21.91 -15.86
C ASP A 121 -13.04 21.19 -16.92
N GLN A 122 -12.53 20.01 -16.58
CA GLN A 122 -11.81 19.13 -17.51
C GLN A 122 -12.85 18.32 -18.28
N GLY A 123 -13.11 18.72 -19.53
CA GLY A 123 -13.85 17.92 -20.51
C GLY A 123 -12.96 16.92 -21.21
#